data_AF-A0A4P9YSJ5-F1
#
_entry.id   AF-A0A4P9YSJ5-F1
#
_cell.length_a   1.000
_cell.length_b   1.000
_cell.length_c   1.000
_cell.angle_alpha   90.00
_cell.angle_beta   90.00
_cell.angle_gamma   90.00
#
_symmetry.space_group_name_H-M   'P 1'
#
loop_
_entity.id
_entity.type
_entity.pdbx_description
1 polymer ?
#
loop_
_entity_poly.entity_id
_entity_poly.type
_entity_poly.pdbx_seq_one_letter_code
_entity_poly.pdbx_strand_id
1 'polypeptide(L)'
;MVKKPANTETQADEATVDKHAQDKSEKRADAATAKQQDEKDEDLSEEDQQLKGELLMLVERLMEPNTELHKHALENIRSLIRTSTSSMTSVPKPLKFLRPHYAELEEVYQRWPSGSNKLELADVLSVLGMTYAEDGRRDSLKYRLLGTNEDPGLWGHEYVKHLSAEIGVEYEERVKEDAATDDLLELAMVIVPYFLKHNAEADA
;
A
#
# COMPACT_ATOMS: atom_id res chain seq x y z
N MET A 1 -1.52 17.81 72.35
CA MET A 1 -0.25 17.31 71.74
C MET A 1 -0.60 15.98 71.03
N VAL A 2 -0.48 15.83 69.69
CA VAL A 2 0.74 15.62 68.86
C VAL A 2 1.32 14.20 69.11
N LYS A 3 1.38 13.20 68.19
CA LYS A 3 1.14 13.03 66.71
C LYS A 3 0.16 11.86 66.46
N LYS A 4 -0.60 11.74 65.35
CA LYS A 4 -0.34 11.38 63.91
C LYS A 4 0.14 9.90 63.68
N PRO A 5 -0.55 9.07 62.86
CA PRO A 5 -0.33 7.62 62.73
C PRO A 5 0.70 7.22 61.65
N ALA A 6 1.00 5.91 61.56
CA ALA A 6 1.88 5.30 60.56
C ALA A 6 1.10 4.50 59.49
N ASN A 7 1.68 4.39 58.29
CA ASN A 7 1.08 3.87 57.06
C ASN A 7 0.60 2.40 57.14
N THR A 8 -0.49 2.13 56.42
CA THR A 8 -0.66 0.89 55.64
C THR A 8 -1.46 1.22 54.39
N GLU A 9 -0.76 1.43 53.27
CA GLU A 9 -1.37 1.51 51.94
C GLU A 9 -0.82 0.32 51.13
N THR A 10 -1.72 -0.43 50.52
CA THR A 10 -1.39 -1.43 49.50
C THR A 10 -2.39 -1.24 48.38
N GLN A 11 -1.87 -1.14 47.16
CA GLN A 11 -2.57 -0.57 46.01
C GLN A 11 -3.70 -1.47 45.50
N ALA A 12 -4.74 -0.82 45.00
CA ALA A 12 -5.72 -1.37 44.06
C ALA A 12 -5.82 -0.41 42.87
N ASP A 13 -6.36 -0.90 41.75
CA ASP A 13 -6.75 -0.16 40.53
C ASP A 13 -5.66 0.44 39.62
N GLU A 14 -4.98 -0.43 38.86
CA GLU A 14 -4.42 -0.10 37.52
C GLU A 14 -4.60 -1.29 36.55
N ALA A 15 -5.79 -1.45 35.94
CA ALA A 15 -6.01 -2.48 34.90
C ALA A 15 -7.12 -2.21 33.86
N THR A 16 -7.91 -1.13 33.99
CA THR A 16 -9.20 -0.99 33.28
C THR A 16 -9.36 0.26 32.42
N VAL A 17 -8.29 1.08 32.26
CA VAL A 17 -8.38 2.40 31.58
C VAL A 17 -7.91 2.35 30.11
N ASP A 18 -6.95 1.50 29.76
CA ASP A 18 -6.28 1.52 28.44
C ASP A 18 -7.19 1.24 27.23
N LYS A 19 -8.11 0.27 27.33
CA LYS A 19 -8.92 -0.18 26.16
C LYS A 19 -9.93 0.85 25.65
N HIS A 20 -10.12 1.97 26.34
CA HIS A 20 -11.06 3.03 25.94
C HIS A 20 -10.36 4.31 25.41
N ALA A 21 -9.04 4.36 25.46
CA ALA A 21 -8.24 5.42 24.84
C ALA A 21 -7.99 5.12 23.35
N GLN A 22 -7.60 3.88 23.02
CA GLN A 22 -7.20 3.46 21.67
C GLN A 22 -8.33 3.60 20.64
N ASP A 23 -9.53 3.09 20.94
CA ASP A 23 -10.74 3.21 20.08
C ASP A 23 -11.18 4.68 19.84
N LYS A 24 -10.78 5.61 20.72
CA LYS A 24 -11.05 7.05 20.57
C LYS A 24 -9.97 7.81 19.80
N SER A 25 -8.74 7.33 19.75
CA SER A 25 -7.70 7.89 18.87
C SER A 25 -7.92 7.47 17.43
N GLU A 26 -8.22 6.19 17.17
CA GLU A 26 -8.45 5.66 15.81
C GLU A 26 -9.67 6.34 15.16
N LYS A 27 -10.85 6.34 15.83
CA LYS A 27 -12.04 7.06 15.32
C LYS A 27 -11.85 8.57 15.11
N ARG A 28 -10.83 9.20 15.73
CA ARG A 28 -10.53 10.63 15.53
C ARG A 28 -9.54 10.88 14.39
N ALA A 29 -8.58 9.98 14.18
CA ALA A 29 -7.71 10.03 13.01
C ALA A 29 -8.51 9.76 11.73
N ASP A 30 -9.40 8.76 11.77
CA ASP A 30 -10.27 8.37 10.67
C ASP A 30 -11.23 9.52 10.27
N ALA A 31 -11.97 10.06 11.24
CA ALA A 31 -12.89 11.18 11.02
C ALA A 31 -12.21 12.51 10.63
N ALA A 32 -10.92 12.69 10.93
CA ALA A 32 -10.15 13.85 10.46
C ALA A 32 -9.67 13.68 9.01
N THR A 33 -9.28 12.46 8.65
CA THR A 33 -8.87 12.10 7.28
C THR A 33 -10.06 12.14 6.32
N ALA A 34 -11.20 11.56 6.72
CA ALA A 34 -12.45 11.59 5.95
C ALA A 34 -12.92 13.03 5.68
N LYS A 35 -12.92 13.91 6.69
CA LYS A 35 -13.32 15.32 6.50
C LYS A 35 -12.39 16.12 5.56
N GLN A 36 -11.09 15.83 5.55
CA GLN A 36 -10.16 16.45 4.59
C GLN A 36 -10.25 15.83 3.18
N GLN A 37 -10.91 14.68 3.03
CA GLN A 37 -11.24 14.09 1.73
C GLN A 37 -12.56 14.64 1.19
N ASP A 38 -13.61 14.75 2.01
CA ASP A 38 -14.88 15.39 1.61
C ASP A 38 -14.66 16.83 1.12
N GLU A 39 -13.91 17.68 1.85
CA GLU A 39 -13.61 19.06 1.42
C GLU A 39 -12.72 19.14 0.17
N LYS A 40 -12.04 18.05 -0.23
CA LYS A 40 -11.26 17.99 -1.49
C LYS A 40 -12.03 17.37 -2.64
N ASP A 41 -13.07 16.57 -2.37
CA ASP A 41 -13.93 15.99 -3.39
C ASP A 41 -14.84 17.03 -4.07
N GLU A 42 -15.21 18.10 -3.36
CA GLU A 42 -15.99 19.22 -3.93
C GLU A 42 -15.21 20.04 -4.99
N ASP A 43 -13.87 19.95 -5.01
CA ASP A 43 -12.98 20.67 -5.95
C ASP A 43 -12.44 19.76 -7.08
N LEU A 44 -12.94 18.52 -7.18
CA LEU A 44 -12.65 17.59 -8.28
C LEU A 44 -13.51 17.91 -9.52
N SER A 45 -12.96 17.67 -10.71
CA SER A 45 -13.77 17.72 -11.95
C SER A 45 -14.78 16.57 -11.98
N GLU A 46 -15.85 16.70 -12.78
CA GLU A 46 -16.85 15.63 -12.97
C GLU A 46 -16.19 14.31 -13.44
N GLU A 47 -15.14 14.40 -14.27
CA GLU A 47 -14.32 13.27 -14.74
C GLU A 47 -13.54 12.61 -13.59
N ASP A 48 -12.96 13.40 -12.68
CA ASP A 48 -12.24 12.88 -11.51
C ASP A 48 -13.18 12.24 -10.48
N GLN A 49 -14.37 12.80 -10.28
CA GLN A 49 -15.42 12.22 -9.44
C GLN A 49 -15.93 10.90 -10.02
N GLN A 50 -16.09 10.81 -11.34
CA GLN A 50 -16.43 9.56 -12.03
C GLN A 50 -15.32 8.51 -11.86
N LEU A 51 -14.06 8.87 -12.09
CA LEU A 51 -12.92 7.97 -11.90
C LEU A 51 -12.81 7.48 -10.44
N LYS A 52 -13.01 8.37 -9.46
CA LYS A 52 -13.06 8.00 -8.04
C LYS A 52 -14.20 7.01 -7.78
N GLY A 53 -15.41 7.31 -8.22
CA GLY A 53 -16.59 6.45 -8.04
C GLY A 53 -16.45 5.08 -8.70
N GLU A 54 -15.84 5.01 -9.89
CA GLU A 54 -15.52 3.74 -10.55
C GLU A 54 -14.54 2.91 -9.74
N LEU A 55 -13.42 3.51 -9.30
CA LEU A 55 -12.41 2.82 -8.48
C LEU A 55 -12.99 2.31 -7.16
N LEU A 56 -13.83 3.10 -6.48
CA LEU A 56 -14.53 2.70 -5.26
C LEU A 56 -15.42 1.47 -5.50
N MET A 57 -16.25 1.50 -6.54
CA MET A 57 -17.15 0.38 -6.89
C MET A 57 -16.38 -0.90 -7.27
N LEU A 58 -15.21 -0.76 -7.91
CA LEU A 58 -14.31 -1.89 -8.20
C LEU A 58 -13.66 -2.44 -6.92
N VAL A 59 -13.26 -1.58 -5.98
CA VAL A 59 -12.69 -1.97 -4.68
C VAL A 59 -13.74 -2.68 -3.80
N GLU A 60 -14.95 -2.14 -3.69
CA GLU A 60 -16.08 -2.79 -3.01
C GLU A 60 -16.34 -4.19 -3.59
N ARG A 61 -16.30 -4.32 -4.93
CA ARG A 61 -16.47 -5.61 -5.61
C ARG A 61 -15.43 -6.66 -5.18
N LEU A 62 -14.19 -6.26 -4.91
CA LEU A 62 -13.15 -7.20 -4.44
C LEU A 62 -13.37 -7.68 -3.00
N MET A 63 -14.10 -6.91 -2.19
CA MET A 63 -14.46 -7.29 -0.81
C MET A 63 -15.71 -8.18 -0.74
N GLU A 64 -16.60 -8.13 -1.74
CA GLU A 64 -17.76 -9.01 -1.82
C GLU A 64 -17.36 -10.49 -1.86
N PRO A 65 -18.18 -11.41 -1.31
CA PRO A 65 -17.92 -12.85 -1.38
C PRO A 65 -18.08 -13.45 -2.79
N ASN A 66 -18.58 -12.69 -3.78
CA ASN A 66 -18.78 -13.20 -5.14
C ASN A 66 -17.50 -13.13 -5.98
N THR A 67 -16.79 -14.24 -6.04
CA THR A 67 -15.51 -14.36 -6.76
C THR A 67 -15.62 -14.33 -8.29
N GLU A 68 -16.82 -14.49 -8.87
CA GLU A 68 -17.00 -14.49 -10.34
C GLU A 68 -16.61 -13.16 -10.99
N LEU A 69 -16.80 -12.05 -10.26
CA LEU A 69 -16.55 -10.69 -10.75
C LEU A 69 -15.20 -10.12 -10.31
N HIS A 70 -14.51 -10.76 -9.35
CA HIS A 70 -13.23 -10.28 -8.81
C HIS A 70 -12.17 -10.11 -9.90
N LYS A 71 -12.09 -11.06 -10.84
CA LYS A 71 -11.11 -10.99 -11.92
C LYS A 71 -11.32 -9.76 -12.83
N HIS A 72 -12.56 -9.52 -13.28
CA HIS A 72 -12.87 -8.35 -14.10
C HIS A 72 -12.64 -7.04 -13.35
N ALA A 73 -13.02 -6.99 -12.06
CA ALA A 73 -12.81 -5.79 -11.24
C ALA A 73 -11.31 -5.48 -11.07
N LEU A 74 -10.50 -6.51 -10.85
CA LEU A 74 -9.06 -6.41 -10.72
C LEU A 74 -8.37 -6.02 -12.04
N GLU A 75 -8.77 -6.61 -13.17
CA GLU A 75 -8.29 -6.23 -14.51
C GLU A 75 -8.60 -4.76 -14.82
N ASN A 76 -9.79 -4.26 -14.45
CA ASN A 76 -10.13 -2.83 -14.58
C ASN A 76 -9.22 -1.94 -13.71
N ILE A 77 -9.00 -2.26 -12.44
CA ILE A 77 -8.10 -1.50 -11.55
C ILE A 77 -6.68 -1.46 -12.12
N ARG A 78 -6.15 -2.62 -12.57
CA ARG A 78 -4.83 -2.71 -13.24
C ARG A 78 -4.78 -1.78 -14.46
N SER A 79 -5.82 -1.80 -15.30
CA SER A 79 -5.92 -0.97 -16.52
C SER A 79 -5.95 0.54 -16.22
N LEU A 80 -6.78 0.96 -15.27
CA LEU A 80 -6.93 2.37 -14.87
C LEU A 80 -5.63 2.95 -14.30
N ILE A 81 -4.92 2.17 -13.47
CA ILE A 81 -3.60 2.56 -12.94
C ILE A 81 -2.60 2.75 -14.09
N ARG A 82 -2.39 1.74 -14.95
CA ARG A 82 -1.38 1.78 -16.03
C ARG A 82 -1.63 2.89 -17.04
N THR A 83 -2.89 3.09 -17.42
CA THR A 83 -3.29 4.15 -18.34
C THR A 83 -3.04 5.54 -17.75
N SER A 84 -3.04 5.66 -16.42
CA SER A 84 -2.76 6.92 -15.71
C SER A 84 -1.29 7.10 -15.32
N THR A 85 -0.49 6.03 -15.23
CA THR A 85 0.95 6.08 -14.90
C THR A 85 1.85 6.25 -16.15
N SER A 86 1.30 6.20 -17.36
CA SER A 86 2.06 6.38 -18.61
C SER A 86 2.57 7.81 -18.86
N SER A 87 2.21 8.76 -17.99
CA SER A 87 2.63 10.17 -18.09
C SER A 87 3.66 10.49 -17.02
N MET A 88 4.77 11.12 -17.42
CA MET A 88 5.86 11.59 -16.54
C MET A 88 5.44 12.86 -15.79
N THR A 89 4.35 12.77 -15.03
CA THR A 89 3.70 13.87 -14.30
C THR A 89 3.29 13.41 -12.89
N SER A 90 2.89 14.37 -12.05
CA SER A 90 2.53 14.20 -10.63
C SER A 90 1.72 12.93 -10.33
N VAL A 91 2.02 12.28 -9.19
CA VAL A 91 1.38 11.05 -8.65
C VAL A 91 -0.03 10.82 -9.21
N PRO A 92 -0.22 9.78 -10.05
CA PRO A 92 -1.47 9.51 -10.77
C PRO A 92 -2.72 9.49 -9.89
N LYS A 93 -3.82 10.03 -10.41
CA LYS A 93 -5.09 10.14 -9.69
C LYS A 93 -5.64 8.80 -9.19
N PRO A 94 -5.58 7.68 -9.95
CA PRO A 94 -6.03 6.39 -9.42
C PRO A 94 -5.31 5.97 -8.14
N LEU A 95 -4.00 6.21 -8.04
CA LEU A 95 -3.23 5.87 -6.83
C LEU A 95 -3.68 6.72 -5.64
N LYS A 96 -3.95 8.02 -5.86
CA LYS A 96 -4.50 8.91 -4.81
C LYS A 96 -5.88 8.47 -4.33
N PHE A 97 -6.74 8.00 -5.24
CA PHE A 97 -8.09 7.55 -4.92
C PHE A 97 -8.12 6.14 -4.29
N LEU A 98 -7.17 5.27 -4.64
CA LEU A 98 -7.03 3.92 -4.06
C LEU A 98 -6.24 3.91 -2.74
N ARG A 99 -5.38 4.90 -2.48
CA ARG A 99 -4.59 5.02 -1.25
C ARG A 99 -5.39 4.80 0.06
N PRO A 100 -6.62 5.34 0.24
CA PRO A 100 -7.38 5.14 1.48
C PRO A 100 -7.78 3.67 1.70
N HIS A 101 -7.98 2.93 0.61
CA HIS A 101 -8.43 1.54 0.60
C HIS A 101 -7.28 0.53 0.66
N TYR A 102 -6.03 0.99 0.84
CA TYR A 102 -4.86 0.11 0.85
C TYR A 102 -4.96 -0.98 1.92
N ALA A 103 -5.34 -0.60 3.15
CA ALA A 103 -5.50 -1.55 4.26
C ALA A 103 -6.59 -2.60 3.97
N GLU A 104 -7.73 -2.17 3.40
CA GLU A 104 -8.83 -3.05 3.02
C GLU A 104 -8.42 -4.03 1.90
N LEU A 105 -7.62 -3.56 0.93
CA LEU A 105 -7.04 -4.39 -0.13
C LEU A 105 -5.96 -5.35 0.42
N GLU A 106 -5.16 -4.95 1.41
CA GLU A 106 -4.25 -5.84 2.14
C GLU A 106 -5.05 -6.94 2.87
N GLU A 107 -6.18 -6.61 3.52
CA GLU A 107 -7.10 -7.60 4.11
C GLU A 107 -7.76 -8.53 3.10
N VAL A 108 -8.17 -8.03 1.92
CA VAL A 108 -8.68 -8.86 0.81
C VAL A 108 -7.59 -9.85 0.37
N TYR A 109 -6.37 -9.37 0.16
CA TYR A 109 -5.23 -10.20 -0.22
C TYR A 109 -4.95 -11.31 0.82
N GLN A 110 -4.96 -11.00 2.12
CA GLN A 110 -4.74 -12.01 3.15
C GLN A 110 -5.86 -13.07 3.17
N ARG A 111 -7.13 -12.66 2.99
CA ARG A 111 -8.28 -13.57 2.98
C ARG A 111 -8.36 -14.47 1.74
N TRP A 112 -7.88 -14.00 0.59
CA TRP A 112 -7.98 -14.76 -0.65
C TRP A 112 -7.10 -16.04 -0.67
N PRO A 113 -7.57 -17.14 -1.27
CA PRO A 113 -6.76 -18.33 -1.50
C PRO A 113 -5.68 -18.06 -2.56
N SER A 114 -4.63 -18.88 -2.56
CA SER A 114 -3.59 -18.83 -3.60
C SER A 114 -4.17 -19.10 -5.00
N GLY A 115 -3.91 -18.21 -5.94
CA GLY A 115 -4.43 -18.27 -7.32
C GLY A 115 -4.14 -16.98 -8.09
N SER A 116 -4.51 -16.94 -9.38
CA SER A 116 -4.22 -15.82 -10.30
C SER A 116 -4.60 -14.46 -9.70
N ASN A 117 -5.85 -14.32 -9.25
CA ASN A 117 -6.37 -13.09 -8.66
C ASN A 117 -5.53 -12.60 -7.47
N LYS A 118 -5.00 -13.50 -6.63
CA LYS A 118 -4.18 -13.13 -5.47
C LYS A 118 -2.81 -12.57 -5.89
N LEU A 119 -2.17 -13.19 -6.89
CA LEU A 119 -0.91 -12.68 -7.47
C LEU A 119 -1.15 -11.34 -8.17
N GLU A 120 -2.26 -11.22 -8.92
CA GLU A 120 -2.63 -9.99 -9.62
C GLU A 120 -2.98 -8.84 -8.67
N LEU A 121 -3.51 -9.14 -7.48
CA LEU A 121 -3.78 -8.17 -6.41
C LEU A 121 -2.50 -7.78 -5.66
N ALA A 122 -1.54 -8.70 -5.52
CA ALA A 122 -0.20 -8.35 -5.04
C ALA A 122 0.49 -7.35 -5.99
N ASP A 123 0.39 -7.49 -7.31
CA ASP A 123 0.93 -6.45 -8.22
C ASP A 123 0.28 -5.06 -7.96
N VAL A 124 -1.04 -5.01 -7.73
CA VAL A 124 -1.75 -3.76 -7.41
C VAL A 124 -1.28 -3.19 -6.06
N LEU A 125 -1.16 -4.02 -5.02
CA LEU A 125 -0.65 -3.60 -3.71
C LEU A 125 0.82 -3.16 -3.76
N SER A 126 1.64 -3.75 -4.64
CA SER A 126 3.01 -3.33 -4.89
C SER A 126 3.07 -1.90 -5.46
N VAL A 127 2.22 -1.60 -6.45
CA VAL A 127 2.19 -0.28 -7.09
C VAL A 127 1.52 0.78 -6.21
N LEU A 128 0.54 0.40 -5.39
CA LEU A 128 -0.02 1.31 -4.37
C LEU A 128 0.97 1.58 -3.25
N GLY A 129 1.82 0.59 -2.91
CA GLY A 129 2.88 0.67 -1.90
C GLY A 129 3.71 1.94 -2.00
N MET A 130 4.18 2.29 -3.21
CA MET A 130 5.01 3.49 -3.45
C MET A 130 4.34 4.83 -3.09
N THR A 131 3.02 4.83 -2.88
CA THR A 131 2.25 6.02 -2.48
C THR A 131 1.63 5.91 -1.09
N TYR A 132 1.49 4.69 -0.57
CA TYR A 132 0.90 4.43 0.74
C TYR A 132 1.94 4.32 1.85
N ALA A 133 3.08 3.69 1.56
CA ALA A 133 4.11 3.31 2.52
C ALA A 133 4.42 4.41 3.54
N GLU A 134 4.10 4.12 4.80
CA GLU A 134 4.64 4.85 5.94
C GLU A 134 6.15 4.62 6.01
N ASP A 135 6.91 5.62 6.46
CA ASP A 135 8.38 5.61 6.45
C ASP A 135 8.95 4.30 7.03
N GLY A 136 9.52 3.46 6.15
CA GLY A 136 10.14 2.17 6.49
C GLY A 136 9.40 0.90 6.03
N ARG A 137 8.14 0.98 5.57
CA ARG A 137 7.43 -0.18 5.00
C ARG A 137 7.80 -0.40 3.52
N ARG A 138 8.67 -1.39 3.24
CA ARG A 138 9.02 -1.89 1.88
C ARG A 138 7.89 -2.72 1.25
N ASP A 139 6.67 -2.21 1.29
CA ASP A 139 5.51 -2.94 0.78
C ASP A 139 5.55 -3.11 -0.74
N SER A 140 6.17 -2.18 -1.47
CA SER A 140 6.30 -2.26 -2.93
C SER A 140 7.06 -3.52 -3.35
N LEU A 141 8.25 -3.75 -2.78
CA LEU A 141 9.08 -4.92 -3.03
C LEU A 141 8.47 -6.20 -2.44
N LYS A 142 7.98 -6.15 -1.19
CA LYS A 142 7.27 -7.29 -0.54
C LYS A 142 6.17 -7.84 -1.44
N TYR A 143 5.29 -6.98 -1.93
CA TYR A 143 4.20 -7.41 -2.80
C TYR A 143 4.66 -7.74 -4.22
N ARG A 144 5.73 -7.12 -4.72
CA ARG A 144 6.31 -7.47 -6.02
C ARG A 144 6.82 -8.92 -6.05
N LEU A 145 7.50 -9.35 -4.99
CA LEU A 145 8.02 -10.73 -4.85
C LEU A 145 6.90 -11.77 -4.63
N LEU A 146 5.71 -11.33 -4.24
CA LEU A 146 4.50 -12.17 -4.07
C LEU A 146 3.54 -12.11 -5.27
N GLY A 147 3.82 -11.24 -6.25
CA GLY A 147 2.95 -10.91 -7.37
C GLY A 147 3.09 -11.84 -8.57
N THR A 148 2.81 -11.30 -9.76
CA THR A 148 3.06 -11.97 -11.02
C THR A 148 4.43 -11.58 -11.58
N ASN A 149 5.03 -12.47 -12.39
CA ASN A 149 6.28 -12.20 -13.12
C ASN A 149 6.07 -11.28 -14.35
N GLU A 150 5.06 -10.41 -14.31
CA GLU A 150 4.78 -9.40 -15.35
C GLU A 150 5.84 -8.29 -15.32
N ASP A 151 6.22 -7.74 -16.47
CA ASP A 151 7.25 -6.68 -16.59
C ASP A 151 6.93 -5.45 -15.69
N PRO A 152 7.82 -5.07 -14.73
CA PRO A 152 7.66 -3.87 -13.90
C PRO A 152 7.39 -2.60 -14.71
N GLY A 153 7.96 -2.52 -15.92
CA GLY A 153 7.84 -1.39 -16.82
C GLY A 153 6.41 -1.06 -17.26
N LEU A 154 5.48 -2.03 -17.21
CA LEU A 154 4.07 -1.81 -17.54
C LEU A 154 3.36 -0.88 -16.55
N TRP A 155 3.91 -0.72 -15.35
CA TRP A 155 3.35 0.09 -14.29
C TRP A 155 3.88 1.53 -14.28
N GLY A 156 4.86 1.84 -15.15
CA GLY A 156 5.41 3.18 -15.35
C GLY A 156 6.77 3.39 -14.69
N HIS A 157 7.51 4.38 -15.20
CA HIS A 157 8.92 4.60 -14.83
C HIS A 157 9.12 4.88 -13.33
N GLU A 158 8.25 5.69 -12.72
CA GLU A 158 8.32 6.03 -11.29
C GLU A 158 8.19 4.80 -10.39
N TYR A 159 7.36 3.82 -10.76
CA TYR A 159 7.25 2.55 -10.04
C TYR A 159 8.54 1.74 -10.14
N VAL A 160 9.13 1.64 -11.33
CA VAL A 160 10.42 0.93 -11.51
C VAL A 160 11.54 1.61 -10.72
N LYS A 161 11.59 2.95 -10.74
CA LYS A 161 12.53 3.77 -9.95
C LYS A 161 12.39 3.53 -8.44
N HIS A 162 11.17 3.58 -7.93
CA HIS A 162 10.88 3.33 -6.52
C HIS A 162 11.23 1.89 -6.10
N LEU A 163 10.82 0.90 -6.90
CA LEU A 163 11.13 -0.51 -6.68
C LEU A 163 12.64 -0.78 -6.64
N SER A 164 13.41 -0.10 -7.50
CA SER A 164 14.87 -0.23 -7.55
C SER A 164 15.55 0.31 -6.29
N ALA A 165 15.05 1.41 -5.74
CA ALA A 165 15.51 1.95 -4.46
C ALA A 165 15.23 0.97 -3.31
N GLU A 166 14.05 0.36 -3.26
CA GLU A 166 13.74 -0.67 -2.26
C GLU A 166 14.62 -1.92 -2.40
N ILE A 167 14.88 -2.39 -3.63
CA ILE A 167 15.78 -3.53 -3.91
C ILE A 167 17.19 -3.28 -3.37
N GLY A 168 17.75 -2.08 -3.58
CA GLY A 168 19.08 -1.72 -3.09
C GLY A 168 19.18 -1.79 -1.57
N VAL A 169 18.19 -1.23 -0.87
CA VAL A 169 18.13 -1.25 0.61
C VAL A 169 17.91 -2.67 1.14
N GLU A 170 16.98 -3.43 0.57
CA GLU A 170 16.71 -4.82 0.94
C GLU A 170 17.94 -5.71 0.74
N TYR A 171 18.62 -5.58 -0.40
CA TYR A 171 19.82 -6.35 -0.71
C TYR A 171 20.94 -6.08 0.31
N GLU A 172 21.15 -4.80 0.64
CA GLU A 172 22.11 -4.40 1.68
C GLU A 172 21.78 -4.97 3.06
N GLU A 173 20.52 -5.05 3.45
CA GLU A 173 20.09 -5.65 4.72
C GLU A 173 20.25 -7.16 4.71
N ARG A 174 19.75 -7.86 3.68
CA ARG A 174 19.88 -9.32 3.58
C ARG A 174 21.35 -9.79 3.56
N VAL A 175 22.25 -9.04 2.92
CA VAL A 175 23.69 -9.32 2.96
C VAL A 175 24.28 -9.14 4.36
N LYS A 176 23.79 -8.18 5.16
CA LYS A 176 24.22 -8.01 6.57
C LYS A 176 23.70 -9.13 7.47
N GLU A 177 22.58 -9.75 7.11
CA GLU A 177 21.90 -10.82 7.86
C GLU A 177 22.24 -12.26 7.37
N ASP A 178 23.10 -12.40 6.34
CA ASP A 178 23.43 -13.68 5.66
C ASP A 178 22.18 -14.40 5.09
N ALA A 179 21.23 -13.61 4.59
CA ALA A 179 19.96 -14.05 4.00
C ALA A 179 20.03 -14.10 2.45
N ALA A 180 19.13 -14.88 1.85
CA ALA A 180 19.11 -15.11 0.39
C ALA A 180 18.71 -13.86 -0.40
N THR A 181 19.44 -13.58 -1.48
CA THR A 181 19.26 -12.41 -2.36
C THR A 181 18.98 -12.76 -3.82
N ASP A 182 18.85 -14.05 -4.16
CA ASP A 182 18.70 -14.53 -5.54
C ASP A 182 17.45 -13.93 -6.23
N ASP A 183 16.34 -13.82 -5.50
CA ASP A 183 15.09 -13.18 -5.92
C ASP A 183 15.23 -11.68 -6.24
N LEU A 184 16.03 -10.97 -5.45
CA LEU A 184 16.36 -9.56 -5.67
C LEU A 184 17.24 -9.38 -6.91
N LEU A 185 18.19 -10.29 -7.12
CA LEU A 185 19.08 -10.29 -8.29
C LEU A 185 18.31 -10.63 -9.57
N GLU A 186 17.40 -11.62 -9.54
CA GLU A 186 16.50 -11.93 -10.65
C GLU A 186 15.63 -10.72 -11.03
N LEU A 187 15.08 -10.01 -10.04
CA LEU A 187 14.28 -8.81 -10.27
C LEU A 187 15.12 -7.65 -10.83
N ALA A 188 16.32 -7.43 -10.30
CA ALA A 188 17.27 -6.43 -10.82
C ALA A 188 17.65 -6.70 -12.29
N MET A 189 17.85 -7.97 -12.67
CA MET A 189 18.15 -8.36 -14.05
C MET A 189 17.01 -8.07 -15.06
N VAL A 190 15.77 -7.89 -14.59
CA VAL A 190 14.64 -7.40 -15.42
C VAL A 190 14.61 -5.87 -15.48
N ILE A 191 14.96 -5.21 -14.37
CA ILE A 191 14.88 -3.76 -14.19
C ILE A 191 16.02 -3.00 -14.91
N VAL A 192 17.27 -3.46 -14.83
CA VAL A 192 18.42 -2.78 -15.45
C VAL A 192 18.22 -2.58 -16.97
N PRO A 193 17.79 -3.60 -17.76
CA PRO A 193 17.44 -3.41 -19.17
C PRO A 193 16.30 -2.43 -19.43
N TYR A 194 15.38 -2.22 -18.47
CA TYR A 194 14.32 -1.22 -18.60
C TYR A 194 14.89 0.19 -18.50
N PHE A 195 15.73 0.50 -17.50
CA PHE A 195 16.34 1.83 -17.36
C PHE A 195 17.24 2.19 -18.54
N LEU A 196 18.08 1.25 -19.00
CA LEU A 196 18.95 1.49 -20.16
C LEU A 196 18.15 1.80 -21.45
N LYS A 197 16.96 1.21 -21.62
CA LYS A 197 16.07 1.53 -22.75
C LYS A 197 15.39 2.90 -22.62
N HIS A 198 15.26 3.42 -21.41
CA HIS A 198 14.58 4.70 -21.13
C HIS A 198 15.55 5.87 -20.87
N ASN A 199 16.87 5.67 -21.10
CA ASN A 199 17.93 6.67 -20.86
C ASN A 199 17.99 7.12 -19.38
N ALA A 200 17.92 6.15 -18.48
CA ALA A 200 18.03 6.33 -17.03
C ALA A 200 19.27 5.59 -16.50
N GLU A 201 20.42 5.76 -17.15
CA GLU A 201 21.68 5.05 -16.85
C GLU A 201 22.24 5.34 -15.44
N ALA A 202 21.72 6.34 -14.74
CA ALA A 202 22.08 6.63 -13.34
C ALA A 202 21.22 5.87 -12.31
N ASP A 203 20.06 5.33 -12.74
CA ASP A 203 19.18 4.47 -11.93
C ASP A 203 19.41 2.97 -12.22
N ALA A 204 20.26 2.65 -13.22
CA ALA A 204 20.58 1.32 -13.74
C ALA A 204 21.81 0.68 -13.07
#